data_AF-A0A3N9MP44-F1
#
_entry.id   AF-A0A3N9MP44-F1
#
_cell.length_a   1.000
_cell.length_b   1.000
_cell.length_c   1.000
_cell.angle_alpha   90.00
_cell.angle_beta   90.00
_cell.angle_gamma   90.00
#
_symmetry.space_group_name_H-M   'P 1'
#
loop_
_entity.id
_entity.type
_entity.pdbx_description
1 polymer ?
#
loop_
_entity_poly.entity_id
_entity_poly.type
_entity_poly.pdbx_seq_one_letter_code
_entity_poly.pdbx_strand_id
1 'polypeptide(L)'
;MLRISVLSEEDPLFSEIEKKINQNDSIDIQIFQHNLELINHFLSHYASLVILDVDLLKNEILEMIQVLKSIHPDCKIVLFLSPENMSFCSAALSLGVISYQLKPLSVKAVVDFITSLLNITIDQ
;
A
#
# COMPACT_ATOMS: atom_id res chain seq x y z
N MET A 1 -10.31 8.66 -11.43
CA MET A 1 -9.78 8.86 -10.07
C MET A 1 -9.13 7.56 -9.62
N LEU A 2 -7.81 7.55 -9.46
CA LEU A 2 -7.04 6.43 -8.94
C LEU A 2 -7.15 6.43 -7.42
N ARG A 3 -7.43 5.28 -6.82
CA ARG A 3 -7.47 5.14 -5.36
C ARG A 3 -6.29 4.32 -4.88
N ILE A 4 -5.62 4.82 -3.85
CA ILE A 4 -4.52 4.17 -3.16
C ILE A 4 -4.97 3.97 -1.71
N SER A 5 -4.88 2.73 -1.23
CA SER A 5 -5.16 2.43 0.17
C SER A 5 -3.88 1.99 0.86
N VAL A 6 -3.59 2.57 2.01
CA VAL A 6 -2.40 2.27 2.79
C VAL A 6 -2.85 1.72 4.14
N LEU A 7 -2.31 0.59 4.55
CA LEU A 7 -2.42 0.10 5.92
C LEU A 7 -1.10 0.33 6.64
N SER A 8 -1.10 1.21 7.62
CA SER A 8 0.08 1.58 8.41
C SER A 8 -0.33 2.08 9.79
N GLU A 9 0.61 2.01 10.74
CA GLU A 9 0.52 2.79 11.97
C GLU A 9 0.54 4.30 11.67
N GLU A 10 0.23 5.10 12.70
CA GLU A 10 0.35 6.56 12.63
C GLU A 10 1.82 6.96 12.43
N ASP A 11 2.19 7.19 11.17
CA ASP A 11 3.54 7.58 10.77
C ASP A 11 3.49 8.96 10.08
N PRO A 12 4.28 9.95 10.56
CA PRO A 12 4.45 11.24 9.88
C PRO A 12 4.77 11.12 8.38
N LEU A 13 5.49 10.07 7.99
CA LEU A 13 5.80 9.76 6.60
C LEU A 13 4.54 9.69 5.74
N PHE A 14 3.54 8.92 6.15
CA PHE A 14 2.31 8.73 5.37
C PHE A 14 1.43 9.98 5.37
N SER A 15 1.42 10.74 6.47
CA SER A 15 0.75 12.04 6.50
C SER A 15 1.35 13.04 5.49
N GLU A 16 2.67 13.03 5.32
CA GLU A 16 3.33 13.87 4.30
C GLU A 16 3.08 13.35 2.88
N ILE A 17 3.07 12.03 2.68
CA ILE A 17 2.74 11.41 1.38
C ILE A 17 1.30 11.76 0.98
N GLU A 18 0.34 11.63 1.89
CA GLU A 18 -1.06 11.98 1.67
C GLU A 18 -1.20 13.44 1.22
N LYS A 19 -0.57 14.37 1.95
CA LYS A 19 -0.57 15.80 1.59
C LYS A 19 0.03 16.10 0.22
N LYS A 20 1.03 15.34 -0.22
CA LYS A 20 1.66 15.54 -1.55
C LYS A 20 0.82 14.92 -2.67
N ILE A 21 0.31 13.72 -2.46
CA ILE A 21 -0.44 13.00 -3.49
C ILE A 21 -1.82 13.63 -3.70
N ASN A 22 -2.51 14.03 -2.63
CA ASN A 22 -3.84 14.64 -2.71
C ASN A 22 -3.83 16.07 -3.27
N GLN A 23 -2.67 16.64 -3.63
CA GLN A 23 -2.61 17.86 -4.47
C GLN A 23 -3.03 17.58 -5.91
N ASN A 24 -3.05 16.30 -6.31
CA ASN A 24 -3.52 15.88 -7.62
C ASN A 24 -4.95 15.33 -7.50
N ASP A 25 -5.93 16.08 -7.99
CA ASP A 25 -7.36 15.73 -7.94
C ASP A 25 -7.71 14.38 -8.61
N SER A 26 -6.82 13.83 -9.42
CA SER A 26 -7.02 12.52 -10.06
C SER A 26 -6.67 11.34 -9.16
N ILE A 27 -6.08 11.58 -7.99
CA ILE A 27 -5.60 10.54 -7.07
C ILE A 27 -6.17 10.80 -5.68
N ASP A 28 -6.68 9.74 -5.07
CA ASP A 28 -7.16 9.74 -3.70
C ASP A 28 -6.36 8.69 -2.94
N ILE A 29 -5.59 9.13 -1.94
CA ILE A 29 -4.88 8.22 -1.03
C ILE A 29 -5.55 8.25 0.33
N GLN A 30 -5.82 7.06 0.87
CA GLN A 30 -6.45 6.87 2.17
C GLN A 30 -5.59 5.96 3.02
N ILE A 31 -5.39 6.37 4.27
CA ILE A 31 -4.58 5.64 5.24
C ILE A 31 -5.53 5.01 6.26
N PHE A 32 -5.32 3.72 6.51
CA PHE A 32 -6.05 2.90 7.47
C PHE A 32 -5.07 2.41 8.53
N GLN A 33 -5.53 2.40 9.78
CA GLN A 33 -4.75 1.87 10.91
C GLN A 33 -5.24 0.49 11.35
N HIS A 34 -6.39 0.07 10.84
CA HIS A 34 -7.06 -1.16 11.24
C HIS A 34 -7.46 -2.01 10.04
N ASN A 35 -7.17 -3.31 10.13
CA ASN A 35 -7.46 -4.31 9.10
C ASN A 35 -8.93 -4.28 8.64
N LEU A 36 -9.85 -4.20 9.61
CA LEU A 36 -11.29 -4.21 9.31
C LEU A 36 -11.75 -2.96 8.56
N GLU A 37 -11.15 -1.80 8.81
CA GLU A 37 -11.49 -0.56 8.11
C GLU A 37 -11.05 -0.64 6.65
N LEU A 38 -9.82 -1.11 6.41
CA LEU A 38 -9.32 -1.36 5.05
C LEU A 38 -10.22 -2.36 4.31
N ILE A 39 -10.54 -3.50 4.91
CA ILE A 39 -11.37 -4.54 4.28
C ILE A 39 -12.77 -4.02 3.98
N ASN A 40 -13.43 -3.35 4.93
CA ASN A 40 -14.75 -2.77 4.72
C ASN A 40 -14.75 -1.74 3.58
N HIS A 41 -13.69 -0.93 3.50
CA HIS A 41 -13.50 0.00 2.39
C HIS A 41 -13.36 -0.76 1.05
N PHE A 42 -12.57 -1.84 0.99
CA PHE A 42 -12.40 -2.66 -0.21
C PHE A 42 -13.68 -3.35 -0.67
N LEU A 43 -14.56 -3.74 0.25
CA LEU A 43 -15.84 -4.34 -0.13
C LEU A 43 -16.77 -3.37 -0.87
N SER A 44 -16.59 -2.07 -0.65
CA SER A 44 -17.45 -1.02 -1.22
C SER A 44 -16.78 -0.21 -2.33
N HIS A 45 -15.44 -0.17 -2.35
CA HIS A 45 -14.67 0.69 -3.25
C HIS A 45 -13.48 -0.05 -3.85
N TYR A 46 -13.37 0.01 -5.18
CA TYR A 46 -12.17 -0.44 -5.87
C TYR A 46 -10.97 0.47 -5.55
N ALA A 47 -9.86 -0.14 -5.14
CA ALA A 47 -8.54 0.48 -5.01
C ALA A 47 -7.63 -0.01 -6.13
N SER A 48 -6.88 0.91 -6.75
CA SER A 48 -5.93 0.56 -7.82
C SER A 48 -4.60 0.05 -7.26
N LEU A 49 -4.24 0.49 -6.05
CA LEU A 49 -3.03 0.11 -5.34
C LEU A 49 -3.33 -0.04 -3.85
N VAL A 50 -2.78 -1.09 -3.24
CA VAL A 50 -2.71 -1.28 -1.80
C VAL A 50 -1.26 -1.28 -1.37
N ILE A 51 -0.97 -0.55 -0.30
CA ILE A 51 0.32 -0.62 0.38
C ILE A 51 0.05 -1.21 1.76
N LEU A 52 0.72 -2.32 2.08
CA LEU A 52 0.58 -3.01 3.36
C LEU A 52 1.88 -2.91 4.15
N ASP A 53 1.79 -2.44 5.38
CA ASP A 53 2.89 -2.50 6.34
C ASP A 53 2.99 -3.91 6.95
N VAL A 54 4.05 -4.62 6.61
CA VAL A 54 4.33 -5.97 7.12
C VAL A 54 4.73 -5.93 8.59
N ASP A 55 5.34 -4.84 9.07
CA ASP A 55 5.76 -4.74 10.47
C ASP A 55 4.53 -4.61 11.39
N LEU A 56 3.44 -4.01 10.88
CA LEU A 56 2.13 -3.95 11.53
C LEU A 56 1.39 -5.30 11.47
N LEU A 57 1.28 -5.89 10.28
CA LEU A 57 0.50 -7.13 10.06
C LEU A 57 1.20 -8.40 10.55
N LYS A 58 2.53 -8.43 10.51
CA LYS A 58 3.38 -9.57 10.89
C LYS A 58 2.89 -10.85 10.23
N ASN A 59 2.47 -11.83 11.03
CA ASN A 59 2.03 -13.14 10.56
C ASN A 59 0.71 -13.11 9.77
N GLU A 60 -0.08 -12.05 9.90
CA GLU A 60 -1.36 -11.90 9.20
C GLU A 60 -1.20 -11.43 7.74
N ILE A 61 0.03 -11.10 7.31
CA ILE A 61 0.25 -10.50 5.99
C ILE A 61 -0.22 -11.38 4.84
N LEU A 62 0.03 -12.69 4.90
CA LEU A 62 -0.33 -13.61 3.83
C LEU A 62 -1.85 -13.78 3.72
N GLU A 63 -2.54 -13.84 4.86
CA GLU A 63 -3.99 -13.91 4.93
C GLU A 63 -4.62 -12.62 4.40
N MET A 64 -4.07 -11.46 4.79
CA MET A 64 -4.51 -10.15 4.26
C MET A 64 -4.38 -10.09 2.73
N ILE A 65 -3.24 -10.51 2.17
CA ILE A 65 -3.05 -10.54 0.71
C ILE A 65 -4.12 -11.42 0.04
N GLN A 66 -4.38 -12.61 0.58
CA GLN A 66 -5.39 -13.51 0.04
C GLN A 66 -6.79 -12.91 0.08
N VAL A 67 -7.17 -12.29 1.21
CA VAL A 67 -8.46 -11.59 1.37
C VAL A 67 -8.60 -10.49 0.32
N LEU A 68 -7.63 -9.58 0.22
CA LEU A 68 -7.70 -8.46 -0.72
C LEU A 68 -7.73 -8.92 -2.18
N LYS A 69 -6.95 -9.95 -2.53
CA LYS A 69 -6.97 -10.55 -3.87
C LYS A 69 -8.26 -11.29 -4.18
N SER A 70 -8.93 -11.86 -3.19
CA SER A 70 -10.25 -12.49 -3.39
C SER A 70 -11.35 -11.47 -3.69
N ILE A 71 -11.25 -10.26 -3.13
CA ILE A 71 -12.19 -9.16 -3.35
C ILE A 71 -11.87 -8.46 -4.68
N HIS A 72 -10.62 -8.07 -4.89
CA HIS A 72 -10.14 -7.37 -6.10
C HIS A 72 -8.88 -8.05 -6.66
N PRO A 73 -9.03 -9.05 -7.56
CA PRO A 73 -7.90 -9.81 -8.11
C PRO A 73 -6.85 -8.94 -8.84
N ASP A 74 -7.33 -7.92 -9.55
CA ASP A 74 -6.51 -7.02 -10.37
C ASP A 74 -5.85 -5.90 -9.57
N CYS A 75 -6.16 -5.76 -8.28
CA CYS A 75 -5.56 -4.75 -7.44
C CYS A 75 -4.05 -4.97 -7.29
N LYS A 76 -3.25 -3.92 -7.49
CA LYS A 76 -1.80 -3.97 -7.24
C LYS A 76 -1.56 -3.95 -5.74
N ILE A 77 -0.76 -4.87 -5.21
CA ILE A 77 -0.39 -4.89 -3.79
C ILE A 77 1.13 -4.73 -3.67
N VAL A 78 1.57 -3.79 -2.82
CA VAL A 78 2.97 -3.55 -2.47
C VAL A 78 3.16 -3.70 -0.97
N LEU A 79 4.28 -4.28 -0.57
CA LEU A 79 4.63 -4.44 0.83
C LEU A 79 5.70 -3.46 1.27
N PHE A 80 5.49 -2.81 2.41
CA PHE A 80 6.56 -2.09 3.12
C PHE A 80 6.97 -2.91 4.33
N LEU A 81 8.27 -3.14 4.51
CA LEU A 81 8.76 -4.03 5.55
C LEU A 81 10.17 -3.66 6.01
N SER A 82 10.48 -4.03 7.24
CA SER A 82 11.85 -4.01 7.75
C SER A 82 12.62 -5.29 7.36
N PRO A 83 13.98 -5.28 7.33
CA PRO A 83 14.78 -6.41 6.86
C PRO A 83 14.49 -7.75 7.55
N GLU A 84 14.08 -7.73 8.81
CA GLU A 84 13.69 -8.91 9.61
C GLU A 84 12.48 -9.66 9.03
N ASN A 85 11.62 -8.97 8.28
CA ASN A 85 10.39 -9.53 7.70
C ASN A 85 10.56 -10.00 6.25
N MET A 86 11.80 -10.04 5.73
CA MET A 86 12.08 -10.47 4.35
C MET A 86 11.69 -11.92 4.06
N SER A 87 11.53 -12.76 5.09
CA SER A 87 11.06 -14.14 4.95
C SER A 87 9.67 -14.24 4.30
N PHE A 88 8.82 -13.22 4.43
CA PHE A 88 7.49 -13.19 3.83
C PHE A 88 7.50 -12.89 2.32
N CYS A 89 8.57 -12.27 1.78
CA CYS A 89 8.57 -11.75 0.42
C CYS A 89 8.30 -12.81 -0.65
N SER A 90 8.91 -14.00 -0.53
CA SER A 90 8.73 -15.06 -1.53
C SER A 90 7.29 -15.58 -1.57
N ALA A 91 6.68 -15.79 -0.39
CA ALA A 91 5.29 -16.21 -0.29
C ALA A 91 4.34 -15.12 -0.79
N ALA A 92 4.58 -13.86 -0.42
CA ALA A 92 3.78 -12.73 -0.86
C ALA A 92 3.79 -12.54 -2.39
N LEU A 93 4.97 -12.62 -3.02
CA LEU A 93 5.10 -12.57 -4.49
C LEU A 93 4.32 -13.71 -5.17
N SER A 94 4.36 -14.91 -4.58
CA SER A 94 3.59 -16.07 -5.08
C SER A 94 2.07 -15.87 -4.97
N LEU A 95 1.61 -15.00 -4.07
CA LEU A 95 0.21 -14.61 -3.90
C LEU A 95 -0.19 -13.39 -4.77
N GLY A 96 0.69 -12.91 -5.64
CA GLY A 96 0.38 -11.83 -6.60
C GLY A 96 0.63 -10.42 -6.08
N VAL A 97 1.42 -10.26 -5.01
CA VAL A 97 2.09 -9.00 -4.68
C VAL A 97 3.03 -8.65 -5.84
N ILE A 98 3.08 -7.38 -6.22
CA ILE A 98 3.83 -6.93 -7.39
C ILE A 98 5.25 -6.45 -7.03
N SER A 99 5.46 -5.99 -5.79
CA SER A 99 6.75 -5.47 -5.32
C SER A 99 6.75 -5.30 -3.81
N TYR A 100 7.93 -5.07 -3.24
CA TYR A 100 8.11 -4.69 -1.85
C TYR A 100 9.18 -3.60 -1.73
N GLN A 101 9.10 -2.79 -0.69
CA GLN A 101 10.06 -1.73 -0.39
C GLN A 101 10.59 -1.90 1.04
N LEU A 102 11.92 -1.86 1.19
CA LEU A 102 12.57 -1.98 2.49
C LEU A 102 12.59 -0.63 3.20
N LYS A 103 12.23 -0.64 4.48
CA LYS A 103 12.42 0.50 5.39
C LYS A 103 13.92 0.69 5.70
N PRO A 104 14.37 1.92 6.01
CA PRO A 104 13.60 3.15 6.12
C PRO A 104 13.19 3.74 4.77
N LEU A 105 11.99 4.29 4.71
CA LEU A 105 11.43 4.93 3.52
C LEU A 105 11.46 6.45 3.69
N SER A 106 11.69 7.17 2.58
CA SER A 106 11.54 8.63 2.55
C SER A 106 10.30 9.01 1.75
N VAL A 107 9.70 10.16 2.05
CA VAL A 107 8.53 10.66 1.32
C VAL A 107 8.82 10.72 -0.18
N LYS A 108 10.00 11.21 -0.56
CA LYS A 108 10.41 11.27 -1.96
C LYS A 108 10.45 9.88 -2.60
N ALA A 109 11.10 8.90 -1.96
CA ALA A 109 11.21 7.55 -2.50
C ALA A 109 9.83 6.89 -2.68
N VAL A 110 8.92 7.07 -1.72
CA VAL A 110 7.57 6.49 -1.81
C VAL A 110 6.74 7.17 -2.90
N VAL A 111 6.79 8.51 -3.01
CA VAL A 111 6.08 9.24 -4.07
C VAL A 111 6.64 8.88 -5.45
N ASP A 112 7.97 8.86 -5.62
CA ASP A 112 8.61 8.46 -6.88
C ASP A 112 8.24 7.00 -7.26
N PHE A 113 8.16 6.10 -6.27
CA PHE A 113 7.73 4.72 -6.48
C PHE A 113 6.26 4.62 -6.90
N ILE A 114 5.34 5.28 -6.17
CA ILE A 114 3.90 5.26 -6.49
C ILE A 114 3.66 5.85 -7.88
N THR A 115 4.32 6.96 -8.21
CA THR A 115 4.17 7.64 -9.49
C THR A 115 4.65 6.80 -10.65
N SER A 116 5.82 6.17 -10.51
CA SER A 116 6.35 5.20 -11.47
C SER A 116 5.43 3.99 -11.63
N LEU A 117 4.92 3.43 -10.52
CA LEU A 117 4.10 2.23 -10.54
C LEU A 117 2.72 2.44 -11.19
N LEU A 118 2.17 3.65 -11.02
CA LEU A 118 0.87 4.04 -11.57
C LEU A 118 0.97 4.79 -12.91
N ASN A 119 2.18 5.03 -13.42
CA ASN A 119 2.46 5.81 -14.63
C ASN A 119 1.78 7.20 -14.60
N ILE A 120 1.97 7.92 -13.50
CA ILE A 120 1.40 9.26 -13.26
C ILE A 120 2.49 10.28 -12.98
N THR A 121 2.15 11.56 -13.12
CA THR A 121 3.03 12.68 -12.74
C THR A 121 2.38 13.45 -11.60
N ILE A 122 3.18 13.75 -10.57
CA ILE A 122 2.81 14.67 -9.49
C ILE A 122 3.79 15.83 -9.58
N ASP A 123 3.27 17.04 -9.75
CA ASP A 123 4.10 18.25 -9.79
C ASP A 123 4.74 18.45 -8.40
N GLN A 124 6.06 18.64 -8.38
CA GLN A 124 6.88 18.67 -7.15
C GLN A 124 6.86 20.02 -6.45
#